data_AF-A0A919N484-F1
#
_entry.id   AF-A0A919N484-F1
#
_cell.length_a   1.000
_cell.length_b   1.000
_cell.length_c   1.000
_cell.angle_alpha   90.00
_cell.angle_beta   90.00
_cell.angle_gamma   90.00
#
_symmetry.space_group_name_H-M   'P 1'
#
loop_
_entity.id
_entity.type
_entity.pdbx_description
1 polymer ?
#
loop_
_entity_poly.entity_id
_entity_poly.type
_entity_poly.pdbx_seq_one_letter_code
_entity_poly.pdbx_strand_id
1 'polypeptide(L)'
;MTVPYREETPPGWPEAVERTWAVEQIAGGVRLSGDCPTCGHPTETRVVTVIMAPGARPDPRWTPPTGPEPVLVVCDCVQDHEGRPAGRTGCGRAAYLELLADQP
;
A
#
# COMPACT_ATOMS: atom_id res chain seq x y z
N MET A 1 22.02 -0.30 -4.81
CA MET A 1 22.58 -0.51 -3.46
C MET A 1 21.59 -1.41 -2.73
N THR A 2 22.01 -2.55 -2.17
CA THR A 2 21.10 -3.46 -1.47
C THR A 2 21.04 -3.08 0.01
N VAL A 3 19.84 -2.75 0.50
CA VAL A 3 19.59 -2.50 1.93
C VAL A 3 19.25 -3.82 2.63
N PRO A 4 19.54 -3.98 3.94
CA PRO A 4 19.14 -5.16 4.69
C PRO A 4 17.63 -5.19 4.89
N TYR A 5 17.04 -6.38 4.98
CA TYR A 5 15.63 -6.57 5.31
C TYR A 5 15.34 -6.12 6.74
N ARG A 6 14.31 -5.28 6.94
CA ARG A 6 13.81 -4.88 8.26
C ARG A 6 12.32 -4.65 8.21
N GLU A 7 11.56 -5.30 9.08
CA GLU A 7 10.12 -5.04 9.26
C GLU A 7 9.95 -3.83 10.19
N GLU A 8 9.87 -2.64 9.59
CA GLU A 8 9.76 -1.37 10.31
C GLU A 8 9.11 -0.28 9.45
N THR A 9 8.66 0.80 10.10
CA THR A 9 8.26 2.05 9.44
C THR A 9 9.32 3.10 9.73
N PRO A 10 10.23 3.39 8.77
CA PRO A 10 11.22 4.43 8.97
C PRO A 10 10.55 5.81 9.14
N PRO A 11 11.15 6.73 9.92
CA PRO A 11 10.68 8.10 9.98
C PRO A 11 10.64 8.74 8.59
N GLY A 12 9.54 9.43 8.25
CA GLY A 12 9.38 10.09 6.95
C GLY A 12 8.98 9.17 5.80
N TRP A 13 8.83 7.86 6.03
CA TRP A 13 8.47 6.90 4.99
C TRP A 13 7.06 7.11 4.44
N PRO A 14 6.00 7.30 5.27
CA PRO A 14 4.67 7.63 4.77
C PRO A 14 4.68 8.89 3.88
N GLU A 15 5.29 9.98 4.36
CA GLU A 15 5.35 11.27 3.66
C GLU A 15 6.17 11.19 2.37
N ALA A 16 7.18 10.32 2.33
CA ALA A 16 7.93 10.05 1.11
C ALA A 16 7.08 9.31 0.09
N VAL A 17 6.32 8.29 0.51
CA VAL A 17 5.39 7.57 -0.37
C VAL A 17 4.31 8.50 -0.90
N GLU A 18 3.63 9.26 -0.04
CA GLU A 18 2.60 10.22 -0.44
C GLU A 18 3.09 11.23 -1.48
N ARG A 19 4.36 11.65 -1.39
CA ARG A 19 4.96 12.63 -2.30
C ARG A 19 5.39 12.02 -3.64
N THR A 20 5.78 10.76 -3.69
CA THR A 20 6.48 10.20 -4.87
C THR A 20 5.73 9.08 -5.57
N TRP A 21 4.77 8.42 -4.91
CA TRP A 21 4.03 7.34 -5.54
C TRP A 21 2.84 7.87 -6.31
N ALA A 22 2.63 7.29 -7.49
CA ALA A 22 1.44 7.52 -8.30
C ALA A 22 0.26 6.72 -7.74
N VAL A 23 -0.93 7.33 -7.81
CA VAL A 23 -2.21 6.70 -7.49
C VAL A 23 -2.98 6.51 -8.78
N GLU A 24 -3.41 5.29 -9.07
CA GLU A 24 -4.23 4.95 -10.23
C GLU A 24 -5.50 4.21 -9.79
N GLN A 25 -6.65 4.67 -10.27
CA GLN A 25 -7.90 3.96 -10.09
C GLN A 25 -7.93 2.71 -10.99
N ILE A 26 -8.17 1.55 -10.40
CA ILE A 26 -8.28 0.27 -11.11
C ILE A 26 -9.65 -0.34 -10.84
N ALA A 27 -10.04 -1.34 -11.65
CA ALA A 27 -11.29 -2.07 -11.41
C ALA A 27 -11.26 -2.71 -10.00
N GLY A 28 -12.13 -2.25 -9.10
CA GLY A 28 -12.20 -2.78 -7.75
C GLY A 28 -11.25 -2.15 -6.73
N GLY A 29 -10.61 -1.01 -7.01
CA GLY A 29 -9.76 -0.36 -6.02
C GLY A 29 -8.77 0.65 -6.56
N VAL A 30 -7.68 0.87 -5.84
CA VAL A 30 -6.57 1.73 -6.23
C VAL A 30 -5.27 0.93 -6.35
N ARG A 31 -4.45 1.29 -7.32
CA ARG A 31 -3.05 0.91 -7.43
C ARG A 31 -2.19 2.08 -6.98
N LEU A 32 -1.34 1.83 -6.00
CA LEU A 32 -0.27 2.73 -5.57
C LEU A 32 1.03 2.20 -6.16
N SER A 33 1.83 3.04 -6.82
CA SER A 33 3.10 2.58 -7.42
C SER A 33 4.16 3.65 -7.40
N GLY A 34 5.40 3.28 -7.13
CA GLY A 34 6.55 4.16 -7.16
C GLY A 34 7.83 3.44 -6.75
N ASP A 35 8.89 4.19 -6.50
CA ASP A 35 10.13 3.62 -5.95
C ASP A 35 10.05 3.61 -4.42
N CYS A 36 10.47 2.49 -3.82
CA CYS A 36 10.54 2.38 -2.36
C CYS A 36 11.46 3.47 -1.79
N PRO A 37 11.01 4.31 -0.83
CA PRO A 37 11.84 5.36 -0.26
C PRO A 37 13.14 4.88 0.41
N THR A 38 13.22 3.60 0.75
CA THR A 38 14.39 3.00 1.42
C THR A 38 15.35 2.32 0.46
N CYS A 39 14.85 1.47 -0.45
CA CYS A 39 15.73 0.71 -1.35
C CYS A 39 15.82 1.28 -2.77
N GLY A 40 14.95 2.23 -3.13
CA GLY A 40 14.93 2.87 -4.46
C GLY A 40 14.53 1.93 -5.59
N HIS A 41 13.87 0.80 -5.28
CA HIS A 41 13.42 -0.15 -6.28
C HIS A 41 11.93 0.03 -6.56
N PRO A 42 11.48 -0.22 -7.81
CA PRO A 42 10.07 -0.17 -8.15
C PRO A 42 9.25 -1.12 -7.29
N THR A 43 8.10 -0.65 -6.85
CA THR A 43 7.16 -1.37 -6.00
C THR A 43 5.72 -0.95 -6.33
N GLU A 44 4.78 -1.87 -6.20
CA GLU A 44 3.36 -1.58 -6.30
C GLU A 44 2.59 -2.13 -5.10
N THR A 45 1.51 -1.46 -4.72
CA THR A 45 0.56 -1.94 -3.72
C THR A 45 -0.84 -1.76 -4.30
N ARG A 46 -1.61 -2.85 -4.30
CA ARG A 46 -3.01 -2.83 -4.74
C ARG A 46 -3.90 -2.83 -3.51
N VAL A 47 -4.71 -1.79 -3.40
CA VAL A 47 -5.73 -1.68 -2.37
C VAL A 47 -7.06 -2.00 -3.03
N VAL A 48 -7.64 -3.13 -2.67
CA VAL A 48 -8.95 -3.53 -3.18
C VAL A 48 -10.02 -2.90 -2.30
N THR A 49 -10.87 -2.06 -2.88
CA THR A 49 -12.07 -1.57 -2.20
C THR A 49 -13.19 -2.58 -2.45
N VAL A 50 -13.95 -2.93 -1.41
CA VAL A 50 -15.09 -3.83 -1.56
C VAL A 50 -16.18 -3.08 -2.31
N ILE A 51 -16.23 -3.24 -3.63
CA ILE A 51 -17.34 -2.76 -4.45
C ILE A 51 -18.48 -3.77 -4.33
N MET A 52 -19.57 -3.37 -3.67
CA MET A 52 -20.79 -4.16 -3.60
C MET A 52 -21.33 -4.39 -5.01
N ALA A 53 -21.57 -5.66 -5.38
CA ALA A 53 -22.14 -6.00 -6.69
C ALA A 53 -23.53 -5.36 -6.87
N PRO A 54 -23.94 -5.01 -8.11
CA PRO A 54 -25.30 -4.53 -8.37
C PRO A 54 -26.35 -5.53 -7.85
N GLY A 55 -27.21 -5.08 -6.93
CA GLY A 55 -28.23 -5.93 -6.29
C GLY A 55 -27.79 -6.67 -5.03
N ALA A 56 -26.52 -6.56 -4.62
CA ALA A 56 -26.10 -7.00 -3.29
C ALA A 56 -26.82 -6.16 -2.23
N ARG A 57 -27.57 -6.82 -1.35
CA ARG A 57 -28.13 -6.16 -0.16
C ARG A 57 -26.99 -6.08 0.87
N PRO A 58 -26.55 -4.87 1.28
CA PRO A 58 -25.62 -4.77 2.40
C PRO A 58 -26.23 -5.47 3.61
N ASP A 59 -25.40 -6.21 4.36
CA ASP A 59 -25.80 -6.66 5.70
C ASP A 59 -26.31 -5.41 6.43
N PRO A 60 -27.51 -5.40 7.03
CA PRO A 60 -28.02 -4.24 7.75
C PRO A 60 -27.13 -3.82 8.93
N ARG A 61 -26.15 -4.64 9.32
CA ARG A 61 -25.10 -4.33 10.30
C ARG A 61 -23.82 -3.76 9.66
N TRP A 62 -23.73 -3.74 8.33
CA TRP A 62 -22.62 -3.12 7.61
C TRP A 62 -22.83 -1.61 7.56
N THR A 63 -21.93 -0.89 8.20
CA THR A 63 -21.84 0.57 8.11
C THR A 63 -20.70 0.88 7.15
N PRO A 64 -20.93 1.67 6.08
CA PRO A 64 -19.84 2.17 5.28
C PRO A 64 -18.86 2.93 6.17
N PRO A 65 -17.54 2.81 5.96
CA PRO A 65 -16.55 3.65 6.63
C PRO A 65 -16.89 5.12 6.37
N THR A 66 -16.97 5.92 7.43
CA THR A 66 -17.30 7.37 7.35
C THR A 66 -16.06 8.25 7.33
N GLY A 67 -14.86 7.67 7.18
CA GLY A 67 -13.59 8.38 7.23
C GLY A 67 -12.51 7.66 6.43
N PRO A 68 -11.31 8.25 6.29
CA PRO A 68 -10.20 7.63 5.58
C PRO A 68 -9.90 6.25 6.15
N GLU A 69 -9.79 5.25 5.28
CA GLU A 69 -9.36 3.91 5.69
C GLU A 69 -7.83 3.86 5.71
N PRO A 70 -7.21 3.45 6.84
CA PRO A 70 -5.77 3.24 6.87
C PRO A 70 -5.41 2.02 6.03
N VAL A 71 -4.52 2.22 5.06
CA VAL A 71 -3.99 1.17 4.20
C VAL A 71 -2.55 0.93 4.56
N LEU A 72 -2.19 -0.34 4.80
CA LEU A 72 -0.81 -0.74 4.92
C LEU A 72 -0.18 -0.85 3.52
N VAL A 73 0.77 0.01 3.23
CA VAL A 73 1.62 -0.04 2.05
C VAL A 73 2.95 -0.67 2.44
N VAL A 74 3.38 -1.67 1.68
CA VAL A 74 4.61 -2.43 1.95
C VAL A 74 5.46 -2.41 0.68
N CYS A 75 6.78 -2.23 0.83
CA CYS A 75 7.70 -2.48 -0.27
C CYS A 75 7.59 -3.95 -0.70
N ASP A 76 7.25 -4.19 -1.96
CA ASP A 76 7.08 -5.52 -2.56
C ASP A 76 8.15 -5.86 -3.62
N CYS A 77 9.21 -5.04 -3.74
CA CYS A 77 10.19 -5.18 -4.81
C CYS A 77 10.86 -6.58 -4.84
N VAL A 78 11.26 -7.02 -6.04
CA VAL A 78 11.82 -8.37 -6.27
C VAL A 78 13.33 -8.46 -6.06
N GLN A 79 13.99 -7.35 -5.73
CA GLN A 79 15.46 -7.29 -5.58
C GLN A 79 15.92 -7.98 -4.31
N ASP A 80 17.16 -8.45 -4.26
CA ASP A 80 17.70 -9.13 -3.08
C ASP A 80 17.97 -8.20 -1.91
N HIS A 81 17.63 -8.70 -0.71
CA HIS A 81 17.82 -8.02 0.56
C HIS A 81 18.41 -8.99 1.59
N GLU A 82 19.53 -8.59 2.20
CA GLU A 82 20.19 -9.38 3.24
C GLU A 82 19.23 -9.65 4.40
N GLY A 83 19.16 -10.91 4.84
CA GLY A 83 18.28 -11.31 5.95
C GLY A 83 16.79 -11.42 5.62
N ARG A 84 16.40 -11.33 4.32
CA ARG A 84 15.01 -11.52 3.92
C ARG A 84 14.55 -12.97 4.19
N PRO A 85 13.45 -13.18 4.94
CA PRO A 85 12.91 -14.52 5.19
C PRO A 85 12.47 -15.21 3.90
N ALA A 86 12.56 -16.54 3.88
CA ALA A 86 12.10 -17.34 2.75
C ALA A 86 10.60 -17.08 2.46
N GLY A 87 10.25 -16.94 1.18
CA GLY A 87 8.88 -16.69 0.73
C GLY A 87 8.39 -15.26 0.90
N ARG A 88 9.24 -14.31 1.29
CA ARG A 88 8.91 -12.87 1.37
C ARG A 88 9.50 -12.11 0.19
N THR A 89 8.85 -11.00 -0.17
CA THR A 89 9.37 -10.00 -1.11
C THR A 89 9.69 -8.69 -0.41
N GLY A 90 10.37 -7.79 -1.11
CA GLY A 90 10.67 -6.45 -0.64
C GLY A 90 11.74 -6.36 0.44
N CYS A 91 11.94 -5.13 0.90
CA CYS A 91 12.95 -4.79 1.91
C CYS A 91 12.39 -4.77 3.34
N GLY A 92 11.10 -5.11 3.52
CA GLY A 92 10.41 -5.17 4.80
C GLY A 92 9.83 -3.84 5.29
N ARG A 93 10.08 -2.72 4.60
CA ARG A 93 9.57 -1.41 5.04
C ARG A 93 8.11 -1.25 4.64
N ALA A 94 7.35 -0.69 5.56
CA ALA A 94 5.94 -0.44 5.39
C ALA A 94 5.52 0.86 6.07
N ALA A 95 4.39 1.42 5.66
CA ALA A 95 3.70 2.48 6.37
C ALA A 95 2.19 2.36 6.19
N TYR A 96 1.45 2.90 7.15
CA TYR A 96 0.04 3.18 6.95
C TYR A 96 -0.12 4.51 6.23
N LEU A 97 -0.98 4.53 5.21
CA LEU A 97 -1.45 5.73 4.52
C LEU A 97 -2.95 5.87 4.71
N GLU A 98 -3.47 7.08 4.63
CA GLU A 98 -4.91 7.34 4.62
C GLU A 98 -5.40 7.46 3.18
N LEU A 99 -6.28 6.56 2.74
CA LEU A 99 -7.00 6.75 1.49
C LEU A 99 -8.18 7.67 1.72
N LEU A 100 -8.10 8.88 1.18
CA LEU A 100 -9.25 9.78 1.09
C LEU A 100 -10.19 9.25 0.01
N ALA A 101 -11.36 8.75 0.43
CA ALA A 101 -12.48 8.55 -0.49
C ALA A 101 -12.87 9.93 -1.04
N ASP A 102 -12.73 10.11 -2.35
CA ASP A 102 -13.05 11.32 -3.12
C ASP A 102 -12.03 12.49 -3.04
N GLN A 103 -11.21 12.58 -4.09
CA GLN A 103 -10.88 13.89 -4.68
C GLN A 103 -11.60 13.93 -6.05
N PRO A 104 -12.44 14.96 -6.31
CA PRO A 104 -13.21 15.09 -7.56
C PRO A 104 -12.33 15.24 -8.80
#